data_AF-A0A7C5S073-F1
#
_entry.id   AF-A0A7C5S073-F1
#
_cell.length_a   1.000
_cell.length_b   1.000
_cell.length_c   1.000
_cell.angle_alpha   90.00
_cell.angle_beta   90.00
_cell.angle_gamma   90.00
#
_symmetry.space_group_name_H-M   'P 1'
#
loop_
_entity.id
_entity.type
_entity.pdbx_description
1 polymer ?
#
loop_
_entity_poly.entity_id
_entity_poly.type
_entity_poly.pdbx_seq_one_letter_code
_entity_poly.pdbx_strand_id
1 'polypeptide(L)'
;MKDKKSFIKHFLIVLVLFLCSCGWSGRERVIEKGGSFCDLSDLSASQEGNCIHLRWSCEGGDKRGFRIERIPAVENPYLKKVEFTTENTDYSDCDVMPGITYQYSLSLEGKSTDGISIITEVKPLKDFEVLVMTPLVSFERVEFKLVYSPSVGNPYDTDSLEITSEVITPEGRIEKIYGFYMKDYEIQQNESGKEVIILKEPSLRVRYLFRSSGKYIVKFTIKENGGSFSSGYYVYDVKSDKMGFDYVRVSSKNPLYFESGDGRWFFPVGFNIGWARNNGVFEFRHYIDRMSEVDANLFRMWMIKWSNAIEWTEGNGNGDYKGLMRYAQDNSARIDEILDYAEEKGVRLILTLGSYSEFTEGGSWNEGAWSENPYNFRNGGPCNEPLEFFTKEEAKRIYKNRLRYIGARWGYSPSIFAYEFFNETNAPFEWVSEMSSYLKKIDGNRH
;
A
#
# COMPACT_ATOMS: atom_id res chain seq x y z
N MET A 1 3.72 -30.76 60.04
CA MET A 1 5.04 -31.35 60.34
C MET A 1 6.11 -30.40 59.81
N LYS A 2 6.60 -29.51 60.70
CA LYS A 2 8.01 -29.29 61.12
C LYS A 2 9.04 -28.97 60.00
N ASP A 3 10.00 -28.09 60.15
CA ASP A 3 10.24 -26.81 60.88
C ASP A 3 11.71 -26.42 60.52
N LYS A 4 11.99 -25.11 60.32
CA LYS A 4 13.27 -24.37 60.66
C LYS A 4 14.61 -24.75 59.97
N LYS A 5 15.63 -23.89 59.71
CA LYS A 5 16.14 -22.57 60.20
C LYS A 5 17.20 -22.08 59.18
N SER A 6 17.18 -20.85 58.65
CA SER A 6 17.96 -19.64 59.02
C SER A 6 19.39 -19.81 59.55
N PHE A 7 20.39 -19.16 58.91
CA PHE A 7 21.52 -18.53 59.58
C PHE A 7 22.13 -17.37 58.77
N ILE A 8 22.16 -16.19 59.41
CA ILE A 8 22.76 -14.91 59.00
C ILE A 8 24.23 -14.88 59.46
N LYS A 9 25.13 -14.28 58.67
CA LYS A 9 26.42 -13.76 59.18
C LYS A 9 26.70 -12.34 58.66
N HIS A 10 26.87 -11.44 59.62
CA HIS A 10 27.31 -10.05 59.49
C HIS A 10 28.79 -9.97 59.11
N PHE A 11 29.21 -8.90 58.42
CA PHE A 11 30.47 -8.21 58.72
C PHE A 11 30.35 -6.72 58.42
N LEU A 12 30.47 -5.92 59.48
CA LEU A 12 30.54 -4.46 59.50
C LEU A 12 32.04 -4.10 59.57
N ILE A 13 32.53 -3.20 58.71
CA ILE A 13 33.89 -2.64 58.85
C ILE A 13 33.77 -1.15 59.15
N VAL A 14 34.31 -0.77 60.31
CA VAL A 14 34.57 0.59 60.78
C VAL A 14 36.09 0.74 60.86
N LEU A 15 36.66 1.79 60.26
CA LEU A 15 37.99 2.33 60.63
C LEU A 15 38.06 3.80 60.15
N VAL A 16 37.80 4.77 61.04
CA VAL A 16 38.76 5.53 61.87
C VAL A 16 39.57 6.57 61.08
N LEU A 17 39.22 7.83 61.37
CA LEU A 17 39.88 9.08 61.01
C LEU A 17 41.31 9.16 61.55
N PHE A 18 42.24 9.63 60.72
CA PHE A 18 43.48 10.26 61.17
C PHE A 18 43.54 11.70 60.62
N LEU A 19 43.47 12.67 61.53
CA LEU A 19 43.82 14.06 61.29
C LEU A 19 45.35 14.16 61.29
N CYS A 20 45.93 14.66 60.20
CA CYS A 20 47.31 15.13 60.19
C CYS A 20 47.34 16.51 59.51
N SER A 21 47.59 17.52 60.33
CA SER A 21 47.80 18.91 59.94
C SER A 21 49.25 19.11 59.50
N CYS A 22 49.46 19.44 58.22
CA CYS A 22 50.66 20.12 57.74
C CYS A 22 50.23 21.16 56.71
N GLY A 23 50.38 22.44 57.06
CA GLY A 23 50.15 23.55 56.16
C GLY A 23 51.26 23.64 55.11
N TRP A 24 50.87 23.99 53.89
CA TRP A 24 51.75 24.62 52.91
C TRP A 24 50.96 25.63 52.08
N SER A 25 51.60 26.77 51.88
CA SER A 25 51.13 28.03 51.36
C SER A 25 50.89 28.02 49.84
N GLY A 26 49.90 28.79 49.40
CA GLY A 26 50.03 29.67 48.24
C GLY A 26 49.68 29.09 46.87
N ARG A 27 48.42 29.30 46.45
CA ARG A 27 48.05 30.09 45.25
C ARG A 27 46.54 29.96 45.06
N GLU A 28 45.82 31.03 45.38
CA GLU A 28 44.46 31.24 44.88
C GLU A 28 44.52 31.24 43.35
N ARG A 29 43.98 30.19 42.71
CA ARG A 29 43.47 30.34 41.35
C ARG A 29 42.13 31.05 41.49
N VAL A 30 42.15 32.35 41.20
CA VAL A 30 40.96 33.06 40.76
C VAL A 30 40.41 32.27 39.57
N ILE A 31 39.31 31.56 39.78
CA ILE A 31 38.50 31.04 38.69
C ILE A 31 37.82 32.27 38.11
N GLU A 32 38.30 32.74 36.96
CA GLU A 32 37.57 33.70 36.13
C GLU A 32 36.21 33.08 35.77
N LYS A 33 35.17 33.43 36.53
CA LYS A 33 33.79 33.39 36.05
C LYS A 33 33.65 34.50 35.03
N GLY A 34 33.75 34.18 33.75
CA GLY A 34 33.61 35.21 32.72
C GLY A 34 33.74 34.75 31.28
N GLY A 35 33.33 33.53 30.95
CA GLY A 35 33.03 33.20 29.55
C GLY A 35 31.58 33.54 29.26
N SER A 36 31.33 34.53 28.40
CA SER A 36 30.01 34.71 27.75
C SER A 36 29.65 33.39 27.08
N PHE A 37 28.62 32.71 27.57
CA PHE A 37 28.11 31.50 26.92
C PHE A 37 27.26 31.91 25.73
N CYS A 38 27.28 31.10 24.67
CA CYS A 38 26.39 31.33 23.55
C CYS A 38 24.94 31.17 23.99
N ASP A 39 24.19 32.27 23.85
CA ASP A 39 22.74 32.30 23.99
C ASP A 39 22.13 31.73 22.72
N LEU A 40 21.36 30.64 22.86
CA LEU A 40 20.73 29.93 21.74
C LEU A 40 19.26 30.32 21.58
N SER A 41 18.79 31.35 22.30
CA SER A 41 17.37 31.72 22.34
C SER A 41 16.82 32.26 21.03
N ASP A 42 17.70 32.63 20.09
CA ASP A 42 17.36 33.06 18.75
C ASP A 42 17.26 31.92 17.72
N LEU A 43 17.30 30.65 18.17
CA LEU A 43 17.08 29.49 17.32
C LEU A 43 15.79 29.66 16.52
N SER A 44 15.93 29.65 15.21
CA SER A 44 14.84 29.79 14.25
C SER A 44 14.87 28.66 13.23
N ALA A 45 13.71 28.38 12.66
CA ALA A 45 13.56 27.38 11.62
C ALA A 45 12.76 27.95 10.45
N SER A 46 13.21 27.70 9.22
CA SER A 46 12.51 28.04 7.99
C SER A 46 12.51 26.85 7.05
N GLN A 47 11.44 26.69 6.28
CA GLN A 47 11.34 25.65 5.27
C GLN A 47 11.67 26.19 3.88
N GLU A 48 12.47 25.44 3.12
CA GLU A 48 12.64 25.60 1.69
C GLU A 48 12.62 24.21 1.04
N GLY A 49 11.70 23.98 0.10
CA GLY A 49 11.55 22.64 -0.48
C GLY A 49 11.18 21.59 0.56
N ASN A 50 11.95 20.51 0.59
CA ASN A 50 11.88 19.44 1.61
C ASN A 50 13.00 19.55 2.65
N CYS A 51 13.55 20.75 2.87
CA CYS A 51 14.57 20.99 3.87
C CYS A 51 14.04 21.91 4.97
N ILE A 52 14.39 21.60 6.21
CA ILE A 52 14.32 22.55 7.32
C ILE A 52 15.69 23.17 7.50
N HIS A 53 15.75 24.48 7.41
CA HIS A 53 16.95 25.26 7.71
C HIS A 53 16.83 25.82 9.13
N LEU A 54 17.73 25.40 10.01
CA LEU A 54 17.91 25.93 11.35
C LEU A 54 19.01 27.00 11.34
N ARG A 55 18.78 28.10 12.05
CA ARG A 55 19.78 29.16 12.26
C ARG A 55 19.70 29.69 13.68
N TRP A 56 20.85 29.98 14.27
CA TRP A 56 21.00 30.57 15.60
C TRP A 56 22.26 31.46 15.63
N SER A 57 22.46 32.21 16.71
CA SER A 57 23.67 33.02 16.91
C SER A 57 24.52 32.47 18.07
N CYS A 58 25.81 32.79 18.06
CA CYS A 58 26.73 32.39 19.12
C CYS A 58 27.86 33.42 19.23
N GLU A 59 27.67 34.41 20.10
CA GLU A 59 28.69 35.41 20.44
C GLU A 59 29.46 34.98 21.71
N GLY A 60 30.43 34.09 21.53
CA GLY A 60 31.29 33.58 22.62
C GLY A 60 32.41 32.68 22.09
N GLY A 61 33.61 32.83 22.64
CA GLY A 61 34.86 32.26 22.10
C GLY A 61 35.05 30.75 22.29
N ASP A 62 34.09 30.02 22.87
CA ASP A 62 34.21 28.58 23.15
C ASP A 62 33.26 27.78 22.24
N LYS A 63 33.61 27.68 20.95
CA LYS A 63 32.89 26.90 19.94
C LYS A 63 33.19 25.41 20.10
N ARG A 64 32.72 24.78 21.18
CA ARG A 64 32.94 23.33 21.40
C ARG A 64 32.10 22.43 20.50
N GLY A 65 31.36 22.99 19.53
CA GLY A 65 30.39 22.29 18.72
C GLY A 65 28.96 22.41 19.30
N PHE A 66 27.98 22.22 18.42
CA PHE A 66 26.57 22.19 18.72
C PHE A 66 26.03 20.79 18.43
N ARG A 67 25.13 20.31 19.30
CA ARG A 67 24.36 19.09 19.09
C ARG A 67 22.93 19.46 18.74
N ILE A 68 22.45 18.89 17.63
CA ILE A 68 21.08 19.02 17.15
C ILE A 68 20.41 17.66 17.30
N GLU A 69 19.28 17.63 18.00
CA GLU A 69 18.43 16.44 18.10
C GLU A 69 17.13 16.70 17.36
N ARG A 70 16.82 15.87 16.36
CA ARG A 70 15.53 15.86 15.68
C ARG A 70 14.65 14.77 16.24
N ILE A 71 13.45 15.11 16.66
CA ILE A 71 12.42 14.17 17.11
C ILE A 71 11.17 14.38 16.25
N PRO A 72 10.68 13.37 15.53
CA PRO A 72 9.38 13.45 14.86
C PRO A 72 8.28 13.55 15.92
N ALA A 73 7.31 14.44 15.74
CA ALA A 73 6.19 14.61 16.66
C ALA A 73 5.18 13.42 16.61
N VAL A 74 5.46 12.40 15.81
CA VAL A 74 4.71 11.15 15.72
C VAL A 74 5.62 10.02 16.20
N GLU A 75 5.21 9.29 17.23
CA GLU A 75 5.87 8.04 17.61
C GLU A 75 5.76 7.03 16.47
N ASN A 76 6.90 6.75 15.83
CA ASN A 76 7.01 5.76 14.78
C ASN A 76 8.38 5.05 14.88
N PRO A 77 8.45 3.72 14.87
CA PRO A 77 9.72 2.97 14.98
C PRO A 77 10.73 3.23 13.85
N TYR A 78 10.32 3.88 12.76
CA TYR A 78 11.13 4.19 11.57
C TYR A 78 11.52 5.65 11.48
N LEU A 79 10.73 6.54 12.07
CA LEU A 79 11.10 7.93 12.29
C LEU A 79 11.72 8.01 13.67
N LYS A 80 13.04 7.83 13.73
CA LYS A 80 13.78 7.82 14.99
C LYS A 80 14.24 9.23 15.35
N LYS A 81 14.55 9.40 16.64
CA LYS A 81 15.43 10.49 17.07
C LYS A 81 16.73 10.39 16.27
N VAL A 82 17.11 11.48 15.61
CA VAL A 82 18.40 11.58 14.94
C VAL A 82 19.21 12.68 15.62
N GLU A 83 20.48 12.41 15.86
CA GLU A 83 21.41 13.35 16.47
C GLU A 83 22.47 13.74 15.44
N PHE A 84 22.77 15.02 15.38
CA PHE A 84 23.78 15.61 14.51
C PHE A 84 24.69 16.52 15.34
N THR A 85 25.94 16.68 14.91
CA THR A 85 26.86 17.66 15.46
C THR A 85 27.34 18.60 14.36
N THR A 86 27.52 19.88 14.71
CA THR A 86 28.03 20.91 13.79
C THR A 86 28.82 21.96 14.57
N GLU A 87 29.84 22.56 13.95
CA GLU A 87 30.55 23.72 14.50
C GLU A 87 29.99 25.05 13.96
N ASN A 88 29.10 24.97 12.95
CA ASN A 88 28.46 26.12 12.34
C ASN A 88 27.25 26.57 13.15
N THR A 89 26.77 27.78 12.86
CA THR A 89 25.58 28.39 13.47
C THR A 89 24.33 28.23 12.60
N ASP A 90 24.41 27.34 11.62
CA ASP A 90 23.35 26.93 10.74
C ASP A 90 23.39 25.42 10.49
N TYR A 91 22.23 24.86 10.15
CA TYR A 91 22.07 23.46 9.79
C TYR A 91 20.90 23.30 8.83
N SER A 92 21.07 22.47 7.81
CA SER A 92 20.01 22.15 6.85
C SER A 92 19.69 20.68 6.97
N ASP A 93 18.48 20.39 7.44
CA ASP A 93 17.94 19.05 7.50
C ASP A 93 17.06 18.78 6.27
N CYS A 94 17.63 18.11 5.28
CA CYS A 94 16.92 17.68 4.09
C CYS A 94 16.49 16.21 4.16
N ASP A 95 16.80 15.51 5.27
CA ASP A 95 16.38 14.13 5.51
C ASP A 95 15.07 14.09 6.31
N VAL A 96 14.17 15.02 6.00
CA VAL A 96 12.85 15.14 6.63
C VAL A 96 11.77 14.65 5.69
N MET A 97 10.76 14.02 6.26
CA MET A 97 9.59 13.60 5.53
C MET A 97 8.63 14.80 5.38
N PRO A 98 8.23 15.15 4.14
CA PRO A 98 7.21 16.17 3.92
C PRO A 98 5.92 15.79 4.66
N GLY A 99 5.34 16.73 5.44
CA GLY A 99 4.09 16.45 6.18
C GLY A 99 4.28 15.95 7.60
N ILE A 100 5.52 15.83 8.07
CA ILE A 100 5.82 15.49 9.45
C ILE A 100 6.23 16.74 10.21
N THR A 101 5.58 16.98 11.35
CA THR A 101 6.03 17.97 12.33
C THR A 101 7.25 17.40 13.05
N TYR A 102 8.33 18.17 13.10
CA TYR A 102 9.55 17.81 13.80
C TYR A 102 9.82 18.80 14.93
N GLN A 103 10.26 18.28 16.06
CA GLN A 103 10.85 19.05 17.13
C GLN A 103 12.37 18.97 17.00
N TYR A 104 13.03 20.12 16.92
CA TYR A 104 14.49 20.22 16.96
C TYR A 104 14.91 20.76 18.32
N SER A 105 15.88 20.11 18.95
CA SER A 105 16.53 20.55 20.19
C SER A 105 17.99 20.86 19.89
N LEU A 106 18.44 22.07 20.22
CA LEU A 106 19.82 22.52 20.04
C LEU A 106 20.50 22.66 21.40
N SER A 107 21.70 22.09 21.56
CA SER A 107 22.51 22.19 22.78
C SER A 107 24.00 22.36 22.46
N LEU A 108 24.78 22.83 23.43
CA LEU A 108 26.25 22.88 23.32
C LEU A 108 26.86 21.50 23.58
N GLU A 109 27.84 21.11 22.78
CA GLU A 109 28.51 19.83 22.93
C GLU A 109 29.29 19.74 24.26
N GLY A 110 29.14 18.60 24.96
CA GLY A 110 29.80 18.35 26.24
C GLY A 110 29.11 18.93 27.48
N LYS A 111 27.93 19.55 27.36
CA LYS A 111 27.08 19.91 28.51
C LYS A 111 25.85 19.00 28.59
N SER A 112 25.45 18.64 29.81
CA SER A 112 24.34 17.69 30.04
C SER A 112 22.96 18.32 30.25
N THR A 113 22.79 19.64 30.26
CA THR A 113 21.48 20.27 30.53
C THR A 113 21.31 21.65 29.89
N ASP A 114 20.07 21.88 29.44
CA ASP A 114 19.42 23.08 28.88
C ASP A 114 19.75 23.42 27.42
N GLY A 115 19.30 22.53 26.52
CA GLY A 115 19.13 22.87 25.11
C GLY A 115 17.81 23.63 24.87
N ILE A 116 17.77 24.48 23.85
CA ILE A 116 16.55 25.18 23.42
C ILE A 116 15.90 24.38 22.30
N SER A 117 14.58 24.21 22.39
CA SER A 117 13.82 23.51 21.37
C SER A 117 12.92 24.45 20.59
N ILE A 118 12.89 24.28 19.28
CA ILE A 118 11.88 24.88 18.41
C ILE A 118 11.01 23.77 17.81
N ILE A 119 9.70 24.03 17.76
CA ILE A 119 8.77 23.19 17.02
C ILE A 119 8.57 23.87 15.68
N THR A 120 8.89 23.17 14.61
CA THR A 120 8.65 23.64 13.26
C THR A 120 7.94 22.56 12.46
N GLU A 121 7.01 22.99 11.62
CA GLU A 121 6.24 22.10 10.77
C GLU A 121 6.89 22.07 9.38
N VAL A 122 7.26 20.88 8.89
CA VAL A 122 7.48 20.71 7.44
C VAL A 122 6.12 20.65 6.80
N LYS A 123 5.69 21.75 6.19
CA LYS A 123 4.47 21.73 5.37
C LYS A 123 4.81 20.99 4.08
N PRO A 124 4.20 19.84 3.80
CA PRO A 124 4.57 19.05 2.63
C PRO A 124 4.34 19.88 1.37
N LEU A 125 5.35 19.98 0.50
CA LEU A 125 5.10 20.31 -0.89
C LEU A 125 4.40 19.09 -1.50
N LYS A 126 3.09 19.20 -1.62
CA LYS A 126 2.25 18.22 -2.30
C LYS A 126 1.92 18.74 -3.68
N ASP A 127 2.22 17.93 -4.69
CA ASP A 127 1.87 18.24 -6.07
C ASP A 127 0.38 18.00 -6.33
N PHE A 128 -0.28 17.20 -5.48
CA PHE A 128 -1.70 16.90 -5.55
C PHE A 128 -2.28 16.54 -4.17
N GLU A 129 -3.59 16.71 -4.02
CA GLU A 129 -4.35 16.32 -2.82
C GLU A 129 -4.73 14.84 -2.83
N VAL A 130 -4.88 14.25 -1.65
CA VAL A 130 -5.40 12.89 -1.47
C VAL A 130 -6.64 12.94 -0.59
N LEU A 131 -7.73 12.36 -1.08
CA LEU A 131 -8.99 12.21 -0.35
C LEU A 131 -9.14 10.76 0.09
N VAL A 132 -9.49 10.55 1.36
CA VAL A 132 -9.87 9.24 1.89
C VAL A 132 -11.36 9.04 1.64
N MET A 133 -11.71 8.01 0.87
CA MET A 133 -13.07 7.76 0.38
C MET A 133 -13.89 6.83 1.28
N THR A 134 -13.21 6.02 2.10
CA THR A 134 -13.84 5.03 3.01
C THR A 134 -13.27 5.14 4.43
N PRO A 135 -13.94 4.56 5.44
CA PRO A 135 -13.42 4.56 6.81
C PRO A 135 -12.03 3.93 6.95
N LEU A 136 -11.23 4.46 7.88
CA LEU A 136 -9.89 3.94 8.21
C LEU A 136 -9.97 2.86 9.29
N VAL A 137 -10.51 1.70 8.91
CA VAL A 137 -10.72 0.54 9.78
C VAL A 137 -9.89 -0.64 9.29
N SER A 138 -9.26 -1.37 10.22
CA SER A 138 -8.51 -2.59 9.87
C SER A 138 -9.43 -3.67 9.32
N PHE A 139 -8.96 -4.40 8.30
CA PHE A 139 -9.70 -5.45 7.59
C PHE A 139 -10.94 -4.97 6.81
N GLU A 140 -11.04 -3.66 6.58
CA GLU A 140 -11.98 -3.08 5.62
C GLU A 140 -11.21 -2.40 4.50
N ARG A 141 -11.83 -2.32 3.31
CA ARG A 141 -11.26 -1.58 2.19
C ARG A 141 -11.01 -0.13 2.57
N VAL A 142 -9.76 0.31 2.48
CA VAL A 142 -9.46 1.73 2.33
C VAL A 142 -9.35 2.07 0.84
N GLU A 143 -10.04 3.12 0.41
CA GLU A 143 -9.89 3.70 -0.92
C GLU A 143 -9.42 5.15 -0.83
N PHE A 144 -8.35 5.47 -1.56
CA PHE A 144 -7.81 6.81 -1.70
C PHE A 144 -8.07 7.35 -3.10
N LYS A 145 -8.58 8.57 -3.20
CA LYS A 145 -8.72 9.33 -4.45
C LYS A 145 -7.60 10.35 -4.55
N LEU A 146 -6.80 10.26 -5.61
CA LEU A 146 -5.75 11.25 -5.89
C LEU A 146 -6.34 12.35 -6.78
N VAL A 147 -6.30 13.60 -6.30
CA VAL A 147 -6.82 14.77 -7.02
C VAL A 147 -5.80 15.20 -8.07
N TYR A 148 -5.75 14.44 -9.15
CA TYR A 148 -4.84 14.63 -10.27
C TYR A 148 -5.59 14.33 -11.58
N SER A 149 -5.40 15.17 -12.59
CA SER A 149 -5.99 15.02 -13.91
C SER A 149 -4.90 14.64 -14.91
N PRO A 150 -4.77 13.36 -15.30
CA PRO A 150 -3.77 12.94 -16.27
C PRO A 150 -3.95 13.63 -17.62
N SER A 151 -2.82 13.95 -18.24
CA SER A 151 -2.73 14.52 -19.59
C SER A 151 -2.47 13.44 -20.66
N VAL A 152 -2.23 12.19 -20.26
CA VAL A 152 -2.00 11.06 -21.17
C VAL A 152 -3.25 10.65 -21.97
N GLY A 153 -3.04 10.23 -23.23
CA GLY A 153 -4.12 9.74 -24.09
C GLY A 153 -4.67 8.35 -23.70
N ASN A 154 -3.90 7.56 -22.95
CA ASN A 154 -4.35 6.31 -22.37
C ASN A 154 -3.95 6.21 -20.88
N PRO A 155 -4.88 6.45 -19.94
CA PRO A 155 -4.57 6.43 -18.51
C PRO A 155 -4.41 5.01 -17.93
N TYR A 156 -4.64 3.97 -18.74
CA TYR A 156 -4.42 2.59 -18.34
C TYR A 156 -3.01 2.09 -18.68
N ASP A 157 -2.28 2.79 -19.55
CA ASP A 157 -0.92 2.41 -19.94
C ASP A 157 0.08 2.83 -18.86
N THR A 158 0.64 1.84 -18.17
CA THR A 158 1.52 2.07 -17.02
C THR A 158 2.92 2.56 -17.38
N ASP A 159 3.30 2.51 -18.65
CA ASP A 159 4.51 3.15 -19.16
C ASP A 159 4.32 4.67 -19.30
N SER A 160 3.09 5.11 -19.58
CA SER A 160 2.72 6.52 -19.74
C SER A 160 2.28 7.17 -18.42
N LEU A 161 1.57 6.42 -17.57
CA LEU A 161 1.05 6.86 -16.28
C LEU A 161 1.24 5.78 -15.20
N GLU A 162 2.19 6.00 -14.30
CA GLU A 162 2.47 5.10 -13.18
C GLU A 162 1.93 5.68 -11.87
N ILE A 163 1.03 4.96 -11.19
CA ILE A 163 0.54 5.33 -9.86
C ILE A 163 1.06 4.30 -8.87
N THR A 164 1.72 4.78 -7.82
CA THR A 164 2.26 3.93 -6.76
C THR A 164 2.03 4.58 -5.41
N SER A 165 1.94 3.76 -4.38
CA SER A 165 2.04 4.21 -3.00
C SER A 165 3.04 3.37 -2.22
N GLU A 166 3.71 4.04 -1.30
CA GLU A 166 4.53 3.42 -0.26
C GLU A 166 3.75 3.48 1.05
N VAL A 167 3.51 2.32 1.65
CA VAL A 167 2.81 2.17 2.92
C VAL A 167 3.80 1.64 3.96
N ILE A 168 4.04 2.42 5.00
CA ILE A 168 4.80 2.01 6.17
C ILE A 168 3.80 1.59 7.23
N THR A 169 3.81 0.30 7.57
CA THR A 169 2.93 -0.31 8.57
C THR A 169 3.27 0.16 10.00
N PRO A 170 2.42 -0.10 11.03
CA PRO A 170 2.76 0.20 12.42
C PRO A 170 4.00 -0.55 12.91
N GLU A 171 4.22 -1.76 12.39
CA GLU A 171 5.45 -2.54 12.58
C GLU A 171 6.55 -2.20 11.57
N GLY A 172 6.32 -1.14 10.78
CA GLY A 172 7.00 -0.58 9.60
C GLY A 172 7.78 -1.47 8.67
N ARG A 173 7.17 -2.61 8.34
CA ARG A 173 7.28 -3.10 6.98
C ARG A 173 6.88 -2.01 5.99
N ILE A 174 7.64 -1.90 4.89
CA ILE A 174 7.36 -1.03 3.76
C ILE A 174 6.70 -1.88 2.67
N GLU A 175 5.51 -1.47 2.25
CA GLU A 175 4.71 -2.16 1.24
C GLU A 175 4.49 -1.21 0.05
N LYS A 176 4.74 -1.70 -1.17
CA LYS A 176 4.46 -0.97 -2.40
C LYS A 176 3.12 -1.42 -2.96
N ILE A 177 2.18 -0.49 -3.11
CA ILE A 177 0.87 -0.74 -3.68
C ILE A 177 0.73 0.05 -4.98
N TYR A 178 0.02 -0.53 -5.95
CA TYR A 178 -0.21 0.10 -7.23
C TYR A 178 -1.57 0.78 -7.25
N GLY A 179 -1.61 1.99 -7.82
CA GLY A 179 -2.86 2.67 -8.13
C GLY A 179 -3.33 2.38 -9.54
N PHE A 180 -4.54 2.85 -9.84
CA PHE A 180 -5.21 2.60 -11.11
C PHE A 180 -6.14 3.76 -11.47
N TYR A 181 -6.48 3.84 -12.76
CA TYR A 181 -7.54 4.71 -13.26
C TYR A 181 -8.90 4.02 -13.18
N MET A 182 -9.93 4.73 -12.73
CA MET A 182 -11.31 4.27 -12.88
C MET A 182 -12.27 5.42 -13.12
N LYS A 183 -13.49 5.08 -13.55
CA LYS A 183 -14.64 5.97 -13.50
C LYS A 183 -15.44 5.68 -12.24
N ASP A 184 -15.84 6.73 -11.52
CA ASP A 184 -16.85 6.61 -10.48
C ASP A 184 -18.14 6.06 -11.10
N TYR A 185 -18.95 5.36 -10.33
CA TYR A 185 -20.13 4.70 -10.88
C TYR A 185 -21.30 4.65 -9.88
N GLU A 186 -22.49 4.41 -10.41
CA GLU A 186 -23.66 3.96 -9.66
C GLU A 186 -24.20 2.70 -10.31
N ILE A 187 -24.64 1.75 -9.49
CA ILE A 187 -25.34 0.55 -9.97
C ILE A 187 -26.74 0.51 -9.38
N GLN A 188 -27.71 0.32 -10.26
CA GLN A 188 -29.12 0.20 -9.90
C GLN A 188 -29.71 -1.06 -10.53
N GLN A 189 -30.78 -1.58 -9.94
CA GLN A 189 -31.58 -2.63 -10.55
C GLN A 189 -32.79 -2.01 -11.24
N ASN A 190 -32.99 -2.32 -12.51
CA ASN A 190 -34.20 -1.89 -13.22
C ASN A 190 -35.40 -2.82 -12.90
N GLU A 191 -36.58 -2.49 -13.42
CA GLU A 191 -37.81 -3.27 -13.22
C GLU A 191 -37.73 -4.73 -13.71
N SER A 192 -36.86 -5.02 -14.69
CA SER A 192 -36.64 -6.38 -15.18
C SER A 192 -35.63 -7.18 -14.35
N GLY A 193 -35.09 -6.61 -13.27
CA GLY A 193 -34.08 -7.22 -12.42
C GLY A 193 -32.65 -7.10 -12.95
N LYS A 194 -32.44 -6.41 -14.09
CA LYS A 194 -31.13 -6.23 -14.72
C LYS A 194 -30.43 -5.03 -14.13
N GLU A 195 -29.11 -5.10 -14.04
CA GLU A 195 -28.31 -3.96 -13.63
C GLU A 195 -28.29 -2.83 -14.66
N VAL A 196 -28.26 -1.61 -14.16
CA VAL A 196 -28.01 -0.37 -14.90
C VAL A 196 -26.78 0.25 -14.26
N ILE A 197 -25.70 0.39 -15.03
CA ILE A 197 -24.43 0.95 -14.56
C ILE A 197 -24.26 2.32 -15.18
N ILE A 198 -24.18 3.34 -14.33
CA ILE A 198 -24.02 4.72 -14.75
C ILE A 198 -22.59 5.13 -14.40
N LEU A 199 -21.75 5.25 -15.43
CA LEU A 199 -20.38 5.74 -15.29
C LEU A 199 -20.37 7.26 -15.16
N LYS A 200 -19.54 7.76 -14.23
CA LYS A 200 -19.37 9.17 -13.89
C LYS A 200 -17.93 9.61 -14.19
N GLU A 201 -17.53 10.71 -13.56
CA GLU A 201 -16.22 11.32 -13.73
C GLU A 201 -15.07 10.36 -13.39
N PRO A 202 -13.99 10.38 -14.18
CA PRO A 202 -12.83 9.56 -13.93
C PRO A 202 -11.98 10.10 -12.79
N SER A 203 -11.19 9.22 -12.19
CA SER A 203 -10.17 9.62 -11.24
C SER A 203 -9.17 8.50 -10.94
N LEU A 204 -8.05 8.89 -10.34
CA LEU A 204 -7.01 7.97 -9.92
C LEU A 204 -7.32 7.42 -8.52
N ARG A 205 -7.11 6.12 -8.34
CA ARG A 205 -7.38 5.41 -7.10
C ARG A 205 -6.20 4.60 -6.63
N VAL A 206 -6.13 4.44 -5.32
CA VAL A 206 -5.34 3.40 -4.66
C VAL A 206 -6.27 2.71 -3.66
N ARG A 207 -6.30 1.37 -3.69
CA ARG A 207 -7.03 0.56 -2.72
C ARG A 207 -6.04 -0.24 -1.88
N TYR A 208 -6.33 -0.38 -0.60
CA TYR A 208 -5.50 -1.12 0.34
C TYR A 208 -6.36 -1.75 1.44
N LEU A 209 -5.81 -2.75 2.14
CA LEU A 209 -6.43 -3.39 3.29
C LEU A 209 -5.47 -3.26 4.47
N PHE A 210 -5.80 -2.41 5.46
CA PHE A 210 -5.01 -2.32 6.68
C PHE A 210 -5.16 -3.59 7.51
N ARG A 211 -4.06 -4.30 7.80
CA ARG A 211 -4.10 -5.61 8.47
C ARG A 211 -3.89 -5.56 9.98
N SER A 212 -3.62 -4.38 10.53
CA SER A 212 -3.52 -4.12 11.95
C SER A 212 -4.05 -2.71 12.25
N SER A 213 -4.43 -2.46 13.49
CA SER A 213 -4.66 -1.09 13.96
C SER A 213 -3.34 -0.41 14.29
N GLY A 214 -3.30 0.91 14.18
CA GLY A 214 -2.13 1.70 14.53
C GLY A 214 -1.90 2.83 13.54
N LYS A 215 -0.75 3.48 13.68
CA LYS A 215 -0.35 4.58 12.79
C LYS A 215 0.34 4.02 11.55
N TYR A 216 -0.27 4.26 10.40
CA TYR A 216 0.32 4.02 9.09
C TYR A 216 0.84 5.33 8.51
N ILE A 217 1.96 5.24 7.79
CA ILE A 217 2.47 6.36 6.99
C ILE A 217 2.32 5.98 5.53
N VAL A 218 1.69 6.83 4.73
CA VAL A 218 1.43 6.56 3.32
C VAL A 218 1.90 7.72 2.45
N LYS A 219 2.66 7.41 1.41
CA LYS A 219 3.04 8.37 0.36
C LYS A 219 2.54 7.88 -0.98
N PHE A 220 1.98 8.77 -1.77
CA PHE A 220 1.53 8.50 -3.14
C PHE A 220 2.47 9.19 -4.13
N THR A 221 2.76 8.51 -5.22
CA THR A 221 3.59 9.02 -6.32
C THR A 221 2.90 8.73 -7.65
N ILE A 222 2.79 9.78 -8.46
CA ILE A 222 2.32 9.71 -9.85
C ILE A 222 3.52 10.00 -10.75
N LYS A 223 3.83 9.12 -11.68
CA LYS A 223 4.77 9.41 -12.78
C LYS A 223 4.00 9.52 -14.08
N GLU A 224 4.20 10.62 -14.79
CA GLU A 224 3.54 10.87 -16.06
C GLU A 224 4.56 11.47 -17.03
N ASN A 225 4.74 10.85 -18.20
CA ASN A 225 5.62 11.35 -19.28
C ASN A 225 7.05 11.74 -18.81
N GLY A 226 7.61 11.02 -17.83
CA GLY A 226 8.93 11.29 -17.24
C GLY A 226 8.93 12.30 -16.08
N GLY A 227 7.83 13.02 -15.85
CA GLY A 227 7.60 13.79 -14.63
C GLY A 227 7.29 12.89 -13.44
N SER A 228 7.56 13.37 -12.23
CA SER A 228 7.25 12.67 -10.98
C SER A 228 6.62 13.65 -9.99
N PHE A 229 5.42 13.32 -9.55
CA PHE A 229 4.60 14.11 -8.64
C PHE A 229 4.37 13.33 -7.36
N SER A 230 4.47 14.00 -6.22
CA SER A 230 4.40 13.41 -4.89
C SER A 230 3.31 14.06 -4.05
N SER A 231 2.57 13.25 -3.31
CA SER A 231 1.55 13.73 -2.38
C SER A 231 2.10 14.24 -1.05
N GLY A 232 3.40 14.04 -0.79
CA GLY A 232 3.95 14.05 0.57
C GLY A 232 3.48 12.83 1.38
N TYR A 233 3.84 12.77 2.66
CA TYR A 233 3.40 11.69 3.55
C TYR A 233 2.12 12.06 4.29
N TYR A 234 1.21 11.09 4.37
CA TYR A 234 0.01 11.11 5.20
C TYR A 234 0.20 10.17 6.37
N VAL A 235 -0.26 10.59 7.56
CA VAL A 235 -0.32 9.73 8.75
C VAL A 235 -1.78 9.37 9.00
N TYR A 236 -2.09 8.08 8.93
CA TYR A 236 -3.42 7.55 9.18
C TYR A 236 -3.44 6.74 10.48
N ASP A 237 -4.33 7.10 11.40
CA ASP A 237 -4.56 6.37 12.63
C ASP A 237 -5.72 5.39 12.42
N VAL A 238 -5.36 4.13 12.12
CA VAL A 238 -6.29 3.07 11.76
C VAL A 238 -6.82 2.41 13.02
N LYS A 239 -8.16 2.33 13.13
CA LYS A 239 -8.83 1.72 14.28
C LYS A 239 -9.07 0.22 14.06
N SER A 240 -9.10 -0.52 15.16
CA SER A 240 -9.55 -1.91 15.18
C SER A 240 -11.02 -1.95 15.54
N ASP A 241 -11.85 -2.58 14.70
CA ASP A 241 -13.25 -2.87 15.05
C ASP A 241 -13.42 -4.35 15.47
N LYS A 242 -12.75 -5.30 14.81
CA LYS A 242 -12.76 -6.75 15.10
C LYS A 242 -11.58 -7.48 14.46
N MET A 243 -11.40 -8.77 14.79
CA MET A 243 -10.65 -9.70 13.93
C MET A 243 -11.42 -9.87 12.62
N GLY A 244 -10.90 -9.32 11.54
CA GLY A 244 -11.65 -9.20 10.28
C GLY A 244 -11.39 -10.33 9.29
N PHE A 245 -12.08 -10.24 8.16
CA PHE A 245 -12.00 -11.17 7.04
C PHE A 245 -10.66 -10.96 6.30
N ASP A 246 -9.61 -11.67 6.73
CA ASP A 246 -8.25 -11.55 6.16
C ASP A 246 -8.05 -12.51 4.95
N TYR A 247 -6.91 -12.44 4.28
CA TYR A 247 -6.54 -13.30 3.16
C TYR A 247 -6.43 -14.79 3.55
N VAL A 248 -6.59 -15.66 2.55
CA VAL A 248 -6.31 -17.10 2.67
C VAL A 248 -4.95 -17.41 2.03
N ARG A 249 -4.21 -18.31 2.66
CA ARG A 249 -2.87 -18.75 2.20
C ARG A 249 -2.75 -20.25 2.30
N VAL A 250 -1.78 -20.82 1.58
CA VAL A 250 -1.35 -22.20 1.80
C VAL A 250 -0.91 -22.34 3.26
N SER A 251 -1.39 -23.37 3.96
CA SER A 251 -1.15 -23.52 5.38
C SER A 251 0.32 -23.79 5.67
N SER A 252 0.87 -23.00 6.59
CA SER A 252 2.24 -23.16 7.10
C SER A 252 2.42 -24.47 7.89
N LYS A 253 1.35 -25.01 8.46
CA LYS A 253 1.34 -26.27 9.22
C LYS A 253 1.23 -27.49 8.32
N ASN A 254 0.42 -27.40 7.26
CA ASN A 254 0.26 -28.47 6.28
C ASN A 254 0.01 -27.87 4.87
N PRO A 255 1.02 -27.88 3.98
CA PRO A 255 0.93 -27.30 2.65
C PRO A 255 -0.11 -27.93 1.71
N LEU A 256 -0.76 -29.03 2.10
CA LEU A 256 -1.88 -29.63 1.35
C LEU A 256 -3.23 -28.92 1.60
N TYR A 257 -3.26 -27.97 2.52
CA TYR A 257 -4.47 -27.25 2.91
C TYR A 257 -4.24 -25.74 2.95
N PHE A 258 -5.32 -25.00 3.21
CA PHE A 258 -5.30 -23.55 3.34
C PHE A 258 -5.59 -23.10 4.77
N GLU A 259 -5.16 -21.89 5.11
CA GLU A 259 -5.48 -21.23 6.37
C GLU A 259 -5.84 -19.76 6.14
N SER A 260 -6.77 -19.24 6.94
CA SER A 260 -7.08 -17.82 7.00
C SER A 260 -5.96 -17.04 7.70
N GLY A 261 -5.99 -15.70 7.60
CA GLY A 261 -5.01 -14.82 8.24
C GLY A 261 -4.81 -15.05 9.74
N ASP A 262 -5.87 -15.43 10.46
CA ASP A 262 -5.84 -15.79 11.89
C ASP A 262 -5.35 -17.22 12.17
N GLY A 263 -4.96 -17.98 11.15
CA GLY A 263 -4.40 -19.33 11.27
C GLY A 263 -5.44 -20.43 11.47
N ARG A 264 -6.74 -20.14 11.35
CA ARG A 264 -7.78 -21.16 11.26
C ARG A 264 -7.71 -21.86 9.91
N TRP A 265 -8.10 -23.13 9.90
CA TRP A 265 -8.14 -23.94 8.69
C TRP A 265 -9.21 -23.42 7.73
N PHE A 266 -8.89 -23.36 6.44
CA PHE A 266 -9.82 -22.99 5.39
C PHE A 266 -9.95 -24.17 4.41
N PHE A 267 -11.18 -24.69 4.27
CA PHE A 267 -11.50 -25.74 3.33
C PHE A 267 -12.44 -25.18 2.25
N PRO A 268 -12.01 -25.06 0.99
CA PRO A 268 -12.83 -24.47 -0.06
C PRO A 268 -13.96 -25.41 -0.46
N VAL A 269 -15.21 -24.95 -0.34
CA VAL A 269 -16.42 -25.64 -0.81
C VAL A 269 -17.22 -24.67 -1.65
N GLY A 270 -17.52 -25.05 -2.89
CA GLY A 270 -17.92 -24.06 -3.85
C GLY A 270 -18.49 -24.52 -5.17
N PHE A 271 -18.91 -23.54 -5.97
CA PHE A 271 -19.54 -23.73 -7.26
C PHE A 271 -18.78 -23.01 -8.37
N ASN A 272 -18.73 -23.62 -9.55
CA ASN A 272 -18.33 -22.91 -10.76
C ASN A 272 -19.56 -22.19 -11.33
N ILE A 273 -19.69 -20.89 -11.04
CA ILE A 273 -20.80 -20.06 -11.53
C ILE A 273 -20.54 -19.68 -13.00
N GLY A 274 -19.28 -19.38 -13.33
CA GLY A 274 -18.89 -18.94 -14.67
C GLY A 274 -19.32 -17.49 -14.94
N TRP A 275 -20.62 -17.27 -15.17
CA TRP A 275 -21.18 -15.98 -15.53
C TRP A 275 -22.65 -15.82 -15.11
N ALA A 276 -23.10 -14.58 -14.97
CA ALA A 276 -24.52 -14.26 -14.86
C ALA A 276 -25.23 -14.43 -16.20
N ARG A 277 -26.46 -14.94 -16.19
CA ARG A 277 -27.26 -15.17 -17.41
C ARG A 277 -28.01 -13.92 -17.86
N ASN A 278 -28.64 -13.23 -16.92
CA ASN A 278 -29.59 -12.14 -17.22
C ASN A 278 -29.36 -10.89 -16.37
N ASN A 279 -29.04 -11.05 -15.08
CA ASN A 279 -29.18 -9.98 -14.10
C ASN A 279 -27.84 -9.46 -13.53
N GLY A 280 -26.72 -9.82 -14.17
CA GLY A 280 -25.40 -9.29 -13.85
C GLY A 280 -25.05 -9.42 -12.36
N VAL A 281 -24.68 -8.32 -11.71
CA VAL A 281 -24.35 -8.26 -10.28
C VAL A 281 -25.43 -8.85 -9.39
N PHE A 282 -26.71 -8.61 -9.67
CA PHE A 282 -27.81 -9.05 -8.79
C PHE A 282 -28.01 -10.56 -8.84
N GLU A 283 -27.63 -11.20 -9.96
CA GLU A 283 -27.60 -12.65 -10.07
C GLU A 283 -26.46 -13.25 -9.24
N PHE A 284 -25.27 -12.63 -9.27
CA PHE A 284 -24.17 -13.03 -8.41
C PHE A 284 -24.51 -12.86 -6.93
N ARG A 285 -25.17 -11.75 -6.54
CA ARG A 285 -25.64 -11.55 -5.16
C ARG A 285 -26.59 -12.68 -4.73
N HIS A 286 -27.55 -13.05 -5.58
CA HIS A 286 -28.43 -14.18 -5.33
C HIS A 286 -27.66 -15.50 -5.12
N TYR A 287 -26.67 -15.80 -5.96
CA TYR A 287 -25.84 -17.00 -5.78
C TYR A 287 -25.03 -16.95 -4.48
N ILE A 288 -24.42 -15.81 -4.15
CA ILE A 288 -23.64 -15.62 -2.93
C ILE A 288 -24.52 -15.79 -1.68
N ASP A 289 -25.73 -15.25 -1.68
CA ASP A 289 -26.69 -15.45 -0.59
C ASP A 289 -27.01 -16.92 -0.38
N ARG A 290 -27.36 -17.63 -1.46
CA ARG A 290 -27.69 -19.06 -1.40
C ARG A 290 -26.52 -19.93 -0.95
N MET A 291 -25.30 -19.53 -1.30
CA MET A 291 -24.08 -20.19 -0.87
C MET A 291 -23.80 -19.96 0.62
N SER A 292 -23.89 -18.72 1.08
CA SER A 292 -23.68 -18.34 2.48
C SER A 292 -24.67 -19.07 3.40
N GLU A 293 -25.92 -19.25 2.98
CA GLU A 293 -26.95 -20.00 3.71
C GLU A 293 -26.65 -21.51 3.90
N VAL A 294 -25.70 -22.07 3.14
CA VAL A 294 -25.31 -23.50 3.20
C VAL A 294 -23.82 -23.71 3.49
N ASP A 295 -23.15 -22.69 4.04
CA ASP A 295 -21.72 -22.69 4.37
C ASP A 295 -20.78 -22.97 3.16
N ALA A 296 -21.27 -22.75 1.93
CA ALA A 296 -20.40 -22.72 0.76
C ALA A 296 -19.65 -21.38 0.72
N ASN A 297 -18.32 -21.45 0.59
CA ASN A 297 -17.43 -20.33 0.90
C ASN A 297 -16.52 -19.92 -0.28
N LEU A 298 -16.70 -20.55 -1.45
CA LEU A 298 -15.91 -20.26 -2.64
C LEU A 298 -16.78 -20.35 -3.91
N PHE A 299 -16.63 -19.43 -4.84
CA PHE A 299 -17.14 -19.61 -6.20
C PHE A 299 -16.08 -19.28 -7.23
N ARG A 300 -16.32 -19.71 -8.47
CA ARG A 300 -15.49 -19.37 -9.63
C ARG A 300 -16.30 -18.56 -10.63
N MET A 301 -15.70 -17.47 -11.13
CA MET A 301 -16.28 -16.55 -12.11
C MET A 301 -15.26 -16.23 -13.19
N TRP A 302 -15.73 -16.11 -14.43
CA TRP A 302 -14.87 -15.86 -15.59
C TRP A 302 -14.97 -14.42 -16.06
N MET A 303 -13.83 -13.89 -16.49
CA MET A 303 -13.74 -12.74 -17.38
C MET A 303 -13.87 -13.21 -18.82
N ILE A 304 -15.10 -13.35 -19.31
CA ILE A 304 -15.38 -13.73 -20.70
C ILE A 304 -16.09 -12.59 -21.44
N LYS A 305 -16.03 -12.53 -22.78
CA LYS A 305 -16.48 -11.34 -23.53
C LYS A 305 -17.93 -10.93 -23.25
N TRP A 306 -18.82 -11.89 -22.99
CA TRP A 306 -20.23 -11.63 -22.66
C TRP A 306 -20.50 -11.52 -21.15
N SER A 307 -19.47 -11.64 -20.29
CA SER A 307 -19.61 -11.48 -18.84
C SER A 307 -18.28 -11.11 -18.18
N ASN A 308 -18.22 -9.92 -17.57
CA ASN A 308 -17.16 -9.46 -16.68
C ASN A 308 -15.74 -9.34 -17.28
N ALA A 309 -15.50 -9.67 -18.56
CA ALA A 309 -14.21 -9.33 -19.17
C ALA A 309 -14.01 -7.82 -19.19
N ILE A 310 -12.77 -7.35 -19.03
CA ILE A 310 -12.47 -5.91 -19.06
C ILE A 310 -11.86 -5.44 -20.37
N GLU A 311 -11.49 -6.33 -21.28
CA GLU A 311 -10.75 -5.96 -22.48
C GLU A 311 -11.19 -6.85 -23.64
N TRP A 312 -11.88 -6.24 -24.61
CA TRP A 312 -12.29 -6.84 -25.88
C TRP A 312 -12.35 -5.73 -26.93
N THR A 313 -12.61 -6.10 -28.19
CA THR A 313 -12.87 -5.14 -29.27
C THR A 313 -14.28 -4.56 -29.15
N GLU A 314 -14.48 -3.35 -29.66
CA GLU A 314 -15.76 -2.65 -29.58
C GLU A 314 -16.88 -3.47 -30.26
N GLY A 315 -18.05 -3.54 -29.61
CA GLY A 315 -19.21 -4.30 -30.08
C GLY A 315 -19.18 -5.81 -29.81
N ASN A 316 -18.08 -6.36 -29.31
CA ASN A 316 -17.92 -7.81 -29.10
C ASN A 316 -18.13 -8.22 -27.64
N GLY A 317 -19.40 -8.25 -27.21
CA GLY A 317 -19.82 -8.77 -25.90
C GLY A 317 -20.68 -7.78 -25.12
N ASN A 318 -20.58 -7.80 -23.78
CA ASN A 318 -21.51 -7.05 -22.92
C ASN A 318 -20.93 -5.75 -22.33
N GLY A 319 -19.62 -5.55 -22.39
CA GLY A 319 -18.94 -4.39 -21.80
C GLY A 319 -18.80 -3.22 -22.74
N ASP A 320 -18.51 -2.04 -22.19
CA ASP A 320 -18.09 -0.86 -22.97
C ASP A 320 -16.63 -1.01 -23.43
N TYR A 321 -16.43 -1.97 -24.33
CA TYR A 321 -15.12 -2.37 -24.84
C TYR A 321 -14.54 -1.34 -25.80
N LYS A 322 -13.24 -1.01 -25.60
CA LYS A 322 -12.51 0.00 -26.38
C LYS A 322 -11.20 -0.53 -26.98
N GLY A 323 -11.03 -1.84 -27.04
CA GLY A 323 -9.84 -2.49 -27.57
C GLY A 323 -8.70 -2.58 -26.55
N LEU A 324 -7.51 -2.83 -27.07
CA LEU A 324 -6.31 -3.16 -26.31
C LEU A 324 -5.91 -2.02 -25.36
N MET A 325 -5.59 -2.38 -24.11
CA MET A 325 -5.20 -1.49 -23.01
C MET A 325 -6.24 -0.40 -22.69
N ARG A 326 -7.53 -0.65 -22.95
CA ARG A 326 -8.61 0.26 -22.55
C ARG A 326 -9.73 -0.51 -21.85
N TYR A 327 -9.70 -0.49 -20.52
CA TYR A 327 -10.51 -1.40 -19.72
C TYR A 327 -11.96 -0.93 -19.55
N ALA A 328 -12.91 -1.82 -19.83
CA ALA A 328 -14.35 -1.62 -19.70
C ALA A 328 -14.72 -1.34 -18.24
N GLN A 329 -15.05 -0.09 -17.94
CA GLN A 329 -15.31 0.38 -16.58
C GLN A 329 -16.64 -0.13 -16.02
N ASP A 330 -17.60 -0.45 -16.88
CA ASP A 330 -18.87 -1.04 -16.47
C ASP A 330 -18.66 -2.49 -15.98
N ASN A 331 -17.93 -3.32 -16.74
CA ASN A 331 -17.54 -4.67 -16.28
C ASN A 331 -16.68 -4.60 -15.01
N SER A 332 -15.80 -3.61 -14.93
CA SER A 332 -14.95 -3.44 -13.75
C SER A 332 -15.75 -3.03 -12.50
N ALA A 333 -16.80 -2.21 -12.66
CA ALA A 333 -17.73 -1.86 -11.59
C ALA A 333 -18.55 -3.07 -11.11
N ARG A 334 -18.96 -3.97 -12.01
CA ARG A 334 -19.62 -5.23 -11.61
C ARG A 334 -18.73 -6.08 -10.71
N ILE A 335 -17.45 -6.20 -11.05
CA ILE A 335 -16.51 -6.99 -10.26
C ILE A 335 -16.27 -6.33 -8.89
N ASP A 336 -16.18 -5.00 -8.83
CA ASP A 336 -16.12 -4.27 -7.55
C ASP A 336 -17.31 -4.66 -6.65
N GLU A 337 -18.54 -4.60 -7.16
CA GLU A 337 -19.74 -4.95 -6.39
C GLU A 337 -19.85 -6.43 -6.01
N ILE A 338 -19.40 -7.34 -6.89
CA ILE A 338 -19.39 -8.78 -6.61
C ILE A 338 -18.40 -9.08 -5.48
N LEU A 339 -17.23 -8.44 -5.48
CA LEU A 339 -16.23 -8.59 -4.42
C LEU A 339 -16.72 -8.00 -3.11
N ASP A 340 -17.22 -6.76 -3.13
CA ASP A 340 -17.73 -6.09 -1.92
C ASP A 340 -18.85 -6.94 -1.27
N TYR A 341 -19.76 -7.50 -2.07
CA TYR A 341 -20.82 -8.36 -1.55
C TYR A 341 -20.32 -9.73 -1.08
N ALA A 342 -19.33 -10.31 -1.77
CA ALA A 342 -18.71 -11.56 -1.34
C ALA A 342 -17.99 -11.38 0.01
N GLU A 343 -17.31 -10.25 0.21
CA GLU A 343 -16.65 -9.90 1.48
C GLU A 343 -17.67 -9.82 2.62
N GLU A 344 -18.78 -9.10 2.41
CA GLU A 344 -19.89 -8.99 3.37
C GLU A 344 -20.42 -10.37 3.80
N LYS A 345 -20.49 -11.32 2.86
CA LYS A 345 -21.06 -12.65 3.05
C LYS A 345 -20.04 -13.71 3.46
N GLY A 346 -18.77 -13.34 3.60
CA GLY A 346 -17.68 -14.26 3.95
C GLY A 346 -17.37 -15.29 2.86
N VAL A 347 -17.71 -15.00 1.61
CA VAL A 347 -17.50 -15.87 0.44
C VAL A 347 -16.30 -15.38 -0.36
N ARG A 348 -15.54 -16.31 -0.95
CA ARG A 348 -14.37 -15.99 -1.79
C ARG A 348 -14.58 -16.38 -3.24
N LEU A 349 -13.69 -15.90 -4.08
CA LEU A 349 -13.75 -15.95 -5.53
C LEU A 349 -12.43 -16.47 -6.13
N ILE A 350 -12.51 -17.48 -7.00
CA ILE A 350 -11.50 -17.73 -8.03
C ILE A 350 -11.87 -16.88 -9.25
N LEU A 351 -11.05 -15.86 -9.52
CA LEU A 351 -11.24 -14.99 -10.67
C LEU A 351 -10.46 -15.53 -11.88
N THR A 352 -11.17 -16.11 -12.83
CA THR A 352 -10.59 -16.60 -14.08
C THR A 352 -10.43 -15.46 -15.08
N LEU A 353 -9.20 -15.19 -15.52
CA LEU A 353 -8.84 -14.01 -16.29
C LEU A 353 -9.06 -14.14 -17.80
N GLY A 354 -9.45 -15.32 -18.28
CA GLY A 354 -9.79 -15.58 -19.67
C GLY A 354 -10.15 -17.05 -19.91
N SER A 355 -10.28 -17.45 -21.17
CA SER A 355 -10.62 -18.84 -21.53
C SER A 355 -10.04 -19.29 -22.86
N TYR A 356 -10.10 -20.59 -23.15
CA TYR A 356 -9.62 -21.17 -24.40
C TYR A 356 -10.20 -20.52 -25.66
N SER A 357 -11.45 -20.03 -25.60
CA SER A 357 -12.12 -19.42 -26.74
C SER A 357 -11.37 -18.20 -27.27
N GLU A 358 -10.60 -17.51 -26.42
CA GLU A 358 -9.78 -16.36 -26.81
C GLU A 358 -8.68 -16.71 -27.80
N PHE A 359 -8.26 -17.98 -27.86
CA PHE A 359 -7.11 -18.45 -28.62
C PHE A 359 -7.46 -19.49 -29.68
N THR A 360 -8.75 -19.68 -29.98
CA THR A 360 -9.22 -20.61 -31.00
C THR A 360 -10.04 -19.90 -32.08
N GLU A 361 -10.05 -20.50 -33.26
CA GLU A 361 -10.99 -20.20 -34.34
C GLU A 361 -12.03 -21.33 -34.43
N GLY A 362 -13.32 -21.02 -34.47
CA GLY A 362 -14.38 -22.03 -34.49
C GLY A 362 -14.52 -22.79 -33.18
N GLY A 363 -14.74 -24.11 -33.22
CA GLY A 363 -14.98 -24.93 -32.04
C GLY A 363 -16.23 -25.79 -32.19
N SER A 364 -16.51 -26.65 -31.20
CA SER A 364 -17.65 -27.59 -31.29
C SER A 364 -19.00 -26.87 -31.30
N TRP A 365 -19.02 -25.64 -30.79
CA TRP A 365 -20.18 -24.76 -30.68
C TRP A 365 -19.92 -23.40 -31.35
N ASN A 366 -18.89 -23.31 -32.19
CA ASN A 366 -18.43 -22.07 -32.82
C ASN A 366 -18.10 -20.96 -31.80
N GLU A 367 -17.46 -21.34 -30.70
CA GLU A 367 -17.15 -20.47 -29.55
C GLU A 367 -15.87 -19.64 -29.71
N GLY A 368 -15.01 -19.99 -30.66
CA GLY A 368 -13.72 -19.38 -30.90
C GLY A 368 -13.85 -17.91 -31.28
N ALA A 369 -13.08 -17.07 -30.60
CA ALA A 369 -13.18 -15.63 -30.63
C ALA A 369 -11.85 -14.95 -31.00
N TRP A 370 -10.87 -15.69 -31.55
CA TRP A 370 -9.58 -15.11 -31.95
C TRP A 370 -9.72 -13.95 -32.95
N SER A 371 -10.67 -14.02 -33.87
CA SER A 371 -10.91 -12.95 -34.85
C SER A 371 -11.35 -11.63 -34.21
N GLU A 372 -11.96 -11.68 -33.02
CA GLU A 372 -12.43 -10.53 -32.25
C GLU A 372 -11.44 -10.13 -31.14
N ASN A 373 -10.40 -10.94 -30.89
CA ASN A 373 -9.48 -10.76 -29.78
C ASN A 373 -8.65 -9.46 -29.99
N PRO A 374 -8.55 -8.55 -29.00
CA PRO A 374 -7.74 -7.33 -29.10
C PRO A 374 -6.26 -7.56 -29.41
N TYR A 375 -5.71 -8.72 -29.06
CA TYR A 375 -4.32 -9.07 -29.35
C TYR A 375 -4.09 -9.42 -30.82
N ASN A 376 -5.15 -9.72 -31.57
CA ASN A 376 -5.06 -10.01 -33.00
C ASN A 376 -4.62 -8.76 -33.78
N PHE A 377 -3.67 -8.92 -34.68
CA PHE A 377 -3.12 -7.86 -35.53
C PHE A 377 -4.19 -7.14 -36.37
N ARG A 378 -5.23 -7.87 -36.80
CA ARG A 378 -6.37 -7.27 -37.52
C ARG A 378 -7.16 -6.27 -36.66
N ASN A 379 -7.06 -6.39 -35.34
CA ASN A 379 -7.74 -5.53 -34.37
C ASN A 379 -6.79 -4.50 -33.73
N GLY A 380 -5.56 -4.36 -34.27
CA GLY A 380 -4.55 -3.43 -33.77
C GLY A 380 -3.61 -4.01 -32.71
N GLY A 381 -3.72 -5.31 -32.40
CA GLY A 381 -2.82 -6.00 -31.48
C GLY A 381 -1.51 -6.49 -32.11
N PRO A 382 -0.59 -7.06 -31.32
CA PRO A 382 0.73 -7.46 -31.81
C PRO A 382 0.78 -8.84 -32.48
N CYS A 383 -0.28 -9.65 -32.41
CA CYS A 383 -0.25 -11.09 -32.75
C CYS A 383 -0.98 -11.39 -34.07
N ASN A 384 -0.30 -12.00 -35.04
CA ASN A 384 -0.89 -12.52 -36.27
C ASN A 384 -1.66 -13.83 -36.04
N GLU A 385 -1.24 -14.63 -35.06
CA GLU A 385 -1.84 -15.92 -34.71
C GLU A 385 -1.90 -16.13 -33.19
N PRO A 386 -2.78 -17.00 -32.67
CA PRO A 386 -3.01 -17.13 -31.22
C PRO A 386 -1.76 -17.45 -30.41
N LEU A 387 -0.88 -18.33 -30.90
CA LEU A 387 0.29 -18.79 -30.16
C LEU A 387 1.29 -17.65 -29.87
N GLU A 388 1.31 -16.62 -30.73
CA GLU A 388 2.17 -15.45 -30.55
C GLU A 388 1.80 -14.64 -29.30
N PHE A 389 0.58 -14.77 -28.75
CA PHE A 389 0.22 -14.16 -27.46
C PHE A 389 1.16 -14.62 -26.33
N PHE A 390 1.58 -15.89 -26.37
CA PHE A 390 2.44 -16.47 -25.35
C PHE A 390 3.93 -16.20 -25.55
N THR A 391 4.34 -15.80 -26.75
CA THR A 391 5.77 -15.71 -27.11
C THR A 391 6.23 -14.29 -27.44
N LYS A 392 5.38 -13.43 -28.03
CA LYS A 392 5.76 -12.06 -28.37
C LYS A 392 5.94 -11.21 -27.12
N GLU A 393 7.10 -10.56 -27.02
CA GLU A 393 7.43 -9.67 -25.90
C GLU A 393 6.40 -8.54 -25.74
N GLU A 394 5.90 -7.97 -26.83
CA GLU A 394 4.89 -6.93 -26.77
C GLU A 394 3.55 -7.44 -26.24
N ALA A 395 3.12 -8.64 -26.64
CA ALA A 395 1.90 -9.26 -26.09
C ALA A 395 2.04 -9.50 -24.58
N LYS A 396 3.19 -10.01 -24.15
CA LYS A 396 3.53 -10.22 -22.73
C LYS A 396 3.58 -8.89 -21.96
N ARG A 397 4.15 -7.82 -22.51
CA ARG A 397 4.18 -6.48 -21.91
C ARG A 397 2.76 -5.95 -21.70
N ILE A 398 1.92 -6.03 -22.74
CA ILE A 398 0.53 -5.58 -22.69
C ILE A 398 -0.29 -6.41 -21.69
N TYR A 399 -0.09 -7.74 -21.66
CA TYR A 399 -0.78 -8.60 -20.69
C TYR A 399 -0.35 -8.31 -19.25
N LYS A 400 0.93 -8.02 -19.00
CA LYS A 400 1.41 -7.54 -17.69
C LYS A 400 0.74 -6.22 -17.28
N ASN A 401 0.50 -5.31 -18.22
CA ASN A 401 -0.26 -4.09 -17.95
C ASN A 401 -1.69 -4.41 -17.47
N ARG A 402 -2.37 -5.38 -18.11
CA ARG A 402 -3.69 -5.88 -17.69
C ARG A 402 -3.65 -6.52 -16.30
N LEU A 403 -2.67 -7.37 -16.02
CA LEU A 403 -2.46 -7.96 -14.69
C LEU A 403 -2.22 -6.89 -13.62
N ARG A 404 -1.47 -5.84 -13.96
CA ARG A 404 -1.24 -4.70 -13.08
C ARG A 404 -2.52 -3.95 -12.77
N TYR A 405 -3.39 -3.75 -13.74
CA TYR A 405 -4.70 -3.16 -13.51
C TYR A 405 -5.58 -4.01 -12.59
N ILE A 406 -5.66 -5.32 -12.85
CA ILE A 406 -6.40 -6.30 -12.05
C ILE A 406 -5.90 -6.29 -10.60
N GLY A 407 -4.59 -6.40 -10.40
CA GLY A 407 -3.97 -6.39 -9.07
C GLY A 407 -4.16 -5.06 -8.34
N ALA A 408 -4.02 -3.93 -9.03
CA ALA A 408 -4.22 -2.61 -8.43
C ALA A 408 -5.68 -2.36 -8.01
N ARG A 409 -6.66 -2.79 -8.81
CA ARG A 409 -8.08 -2.55 -8.55
C ARG A 409 -8.68 -3.53 -7.54
N TRP A 410 -8.30 -4.80 -7.59
CA TRP A 410 -8.94 -5.88 -6.82
C TRP A 410 -8.02 -6.66 -5.89
N GLY A 411 -6.70 -6.51 -6.01
CA GLY A 411 -5.75 -7.26 -5.19
C GLY A 411 -5.78 -6.90 -3.70
N TYR A 412 -6.47 -5.83 -3.29
CA TYR A 412 -6.72 -5.55 -1.86
C TYR A 412 -7.79 -6.46 -1.25
N SER A 413 -8.63 -7.09 -2.08
CA SER A 413 -9.85 -7.76 -1.63
C SER A 413 -9.51 -9.12 -1.02
N PRO A 414 -9.79 -9.35 0.28
CA PRO A 414 -9.68 -10.68 0.85
C PRO A 414 -10.64 -11.69 0.21
N SER A 415 -11.70 -11.25 -0.49
CA SER A 415 -12.56 -12.17 -1.22
C SER A 415 -11.92 -12.76 -2.47
N ILE A 416 -10.81 -12.23 -2.98
CA ILE A 416 -10.01 -12.99 -3.96
C ILE A 416 -9.38 -14.18 -3.22
N PHE A 417 -9.66 -15.40 -3.69
CA PHE A 417 -8.99 -16.62 -3.22
C PHE A 417 -7.81 -16.98 -4.11
N ALA A 418 -8.00 -16.86 -5.42
CA ALA A 418 -6.96 -17.14 -6.40
C ALA A 418 -7.25 -16.44 -7.74
N TYR A 419 -6.19 -16.15 -8.48
CA TYR A 419 -6.27 -15.82 -9.90
C TYR A 419 -6.00 -17.06 -10.74
N GLU A 420 -6.89 -17.33 -11.68
CA GLU A 420 -6.69 -18.38 -12.68
C GLU A 420 -6.50 -17.71 -14.04
N PHE A 421 -5.37 -17.93 -14.71
CA PHE A 421 -5.11 -17.22 -15.97
C PHE A 421 -6.16 -17.55 -17.04
N PHE A 422 -6.47 -18.84 -17.24
CA PHE A 422 -7.41 -19.26 -18.28
C PHE A 422 -8.17 -20.52 -17.90
N ASN A 423 -9.44 -20.57 -18.28
CA ASN A 423 -10.18 -21.83 -18.38
C ASN A 423 -9.73 -22.62 -19.62
N GLU A 424 -9.22 -23.84 -19.42
CA GLU A 424 -8.96 -24.85 -20.47
C GLU A 424 -7.99 -24.43 -21.59
N THR A 425 -7.07 -23.52 -21.30
CA THR A 425 -5.97 -23.17 -22.22
C THR A 425 -4.69 -23.90 -21.85
N ASN A 426 -4.08 -24.58 -22.82
CA ASN A 426 -2.76 -25.18 -22.68
C ASN A 426 -1.65 -24.13 -22.83
N ALA A 427 -1.57 -23.19 -21.88
CA ALA A 427 -0.55 -22.14 -21.88
C ALA A 427 0.87 -22.73 -21.67
N PRO A 428 1.90 -22.29 -22.42
CA PRO A 428 3.27 -22.75 -22.22
C PRO A 428 3.79 -22.49 -20.80
N PHE A 429 4.58 -23.43 -20.27
CA PHE A 429 5.11 -23.36 -18.90
C PHE A 429 5.90 -22.07 -18.63
N GLU A 430 6.75 -21.66 -19.59
CA GLU A 430 7.59 -20.47 -19.46
C GLU A 430 6.73 -19.21 -19.30
N TRP A 431 5.65 -19.10 -20.09
CA TRP A 431 4.72 -17.98 -20.00
C TRP A 431 3.98 -17.99 -18.65
N VAL A 432 3.49 -19.15 -18.21
CA VAL A 432 2.78 -19.27 -16.92
C VAL A 432 3.72 -18.90 -15.77
N SER A 433 4.97 -19.36 -15.80
CA SER A 433 6.00 -19.03 -14.82
C SER A 433 6.29 -17.53 -14.79
N GLU A 434 6.42 -16.90 -15.97
CA GLU A 434 6.67 -15.46 -16.10
C GLU A 434 5.51 -14.62 -15.54
N MET A 435 4.27 -14.92 -15.96
CA MET A 435 3.09 -14.14 -15.56
C MET A 435 2.71 -14.35 -14.10
N SER A 436 2.82 -15.58 -13.58
CA SER A 436 2.57 -15.84 -12.15
C SER A 436 3.62 -15.18 -11.26
N SER A 437 4.89 -15.18 -11.67
CA SER A 437 5.95 -14.47 -10.94
C SER A 437 5.74 -12.96 -10.96
N TYR A 438 5.30 -12.41 -12.11
CA TYR A 438 4.93 -11.01 -12.21
C TYR A 438 3.75 -10.67 -11.30
N LEU A 439 2.67 -11.44 -11.36
CA LEU A 439 1.47 -11.20 -10.55
C LEU A 439 1.77 -11.26 -9.05
N LYS A 440 2.53 -12.26 -8.58
CA LYS A 440 2.99 -12.38 -7.18
C LYS A 440 3.89 -11.23 -6.72
N LYS A 441 4.55 -10.54 -7.67
CA LYS A 441 5.37 -9.35 -7.38
C LYS A 441 4.51 -8.10 -7.22
N ILE A 442 3.42 -7.99 -7.98
CA ILE A 442 2.57 -6.79 -7.99
C ILE A 442 1.38 -6.86 -7.03
N ASP A 443 0.90 -8.06 -6.74
CA ASP A 443 -0.08 -8.33 -5.69
C ASP A 443 0.67 -8.57 -4.37
N GLY A 444 0.72 -7.55 -3.53
CA GLY A 444 1.37 -7.61 -2.21
C GLY A 444 0.79 -8.68 -1.28
N ASN A 445 -0.45 -9.12 -1.54
CA ASN A 445 -1.16 -10.11 -0.74
C ASN A 445 -0.95 -11.55 -1.24
N ARG A 446 -0.45 -11.70 -2.47
CA ARG A 446 -0.06 -12.98 -3.08
C ARG A 446 -1.17 -14.02 -3.08
N HIS A 447 -2.33 -13.63 -3.59
CA HIS A 447 -3.45 -14.54 -3.87
C HIS A 447 -3.06 -15.68 -4.82
#